data_AF-A0A2E9J9H3-F1
#
_entry.id   AF-A0A2E9J9H3-F1
#
_cell.length_a   1.000
_cell.length_b   1.000
_cell.length_c   1.000
_cell.angle_alpha   90.00
_cell.angle_beta   90.00
_cell.angle_gamma   90.00
#
_symmetry.space_group_name_H-M   'P 1'
#
loop_
_entity.id
_entity.type
_entity.pdbx_description
1 polymer ?
#
loop_
_entity_poly.entity_id
_entity_poly.type
_entity_poly.pdbx_seq_one_letter_code
_entity_poly.pdbx_strand_id
1 'polypeptide(L)'
;MAENTRVRFAPSPTGPLHVGGLRTALFNYLFAKQAGGSFILRVEDTDKKRKVEGAEEYVISALKWCGISADESVVEGGGVGPYRQSERSVLYENHVKILIDKGLAYYAF
;
A
#
# COMPACT_ATOMS: atom_id res chain seq x y z
N MET A 1 -16.72 10.99 18.25
CA MET A 1 -15.41 10.30 18.30
C MET A 1 -14.89 10.26 16.88
N ALA A 2 -13.65 10.66 16.62
CA ALA A 2 -13.11 10.61 15.26
C ALA A 2 -13.26 9.18 14.73
N GLU A 3 -13.77 9.03 13.50
CA GLU A 3 -13.69 7.76 12.78
C GLU A 3 -12.27 7.21 12.92
N ASN A 4 -12.16 5.89 13.10
CA ASN A 4 -10.89 5.19 13.27
C ASN A 4 -9.95 5.58 12.13
N THR A 5 -9.00 6.48 12.40
CA THR A 5 -8.17 7.12 11.36
C THR A 5 -7.28 6.06 10.72
N ARG A 6 -7.34 5.93 9.41
CA ARG A 6 -6.57 4.92 8.67
C ARG A 6 -5.82 5.58 7.54
N VAL A 7 -4.50 5.39 7.54
CA VAL A 7 -3.61 5.93 6.52
C VAL A 7 -2.73 4.83 5.98
N ARG A 8 -2.17 5.06 4.79
CA ARG A 8 -1.28 4.09 4.14
C ARG A 8 -0.06 4.73 3.52
N PHE A 9 1.06 4.03 3.62
CA PHE A 9 2.21 4.20 2.74
C PHE A 9 2.16 3.11 1.66
N ALA A 10 2.18 3.52 0.39
CA ALA A 10 1.95 2.65 -0.76
C ALA A 10 3.13 2.66 -1.75
N PRO A 11 4.29 2.09 -1.38
CA PRO A 11 5.47 2.08 -2.23
C PRO A 11 5.35 1.04 -3.36
N SER A 12 5.90 1.37 -4.53
CA SER A 12 6.17 0.39 -5.58
C SER A 12 7.55 -0.25 -5.37
N PRO A 13 7.72 -1.56 -5.54
CA PRO A 13 9.00 -2.26 -5.33
C PRO A 13 9.93 -2.10 -6.54
N THR A 14 10.25 -0.87 -6.91
CA THR A 14 11.03 -0.54 -8.12
C THR A 14 12.45 -0.09 -7.82
N GLY A 15 12.93 -0.31 -6.60
CA GLY A 15 14.23 0.13 -6.12
C GLY A 15 14.22 0.50 -4.62
N PRO A 16 15.31 1.09 -4.13
CA PRO A 16 15.45 1.44 -2.71
C PRO A 16 14.51 2.58 -2.30
N LEU A 17 14.11 2.57 -1.02
CA LEU A 17 13.35 3.65 -0.41
C LEU A 17 14.18 4.93 -0.32
N HIS A 18 13.84 5.94 -1.12
CA HIS A 18 14.47 7.25 -1.03
C HIS A 18 13.91 8.09 0.14
N VAL A 19 14.65 9.12 0.54
CA VAL A 19 14.31 9.99 1.69
C VAL A 19 12.92 10.63 1.58
N GLY A 20 12.50 11.01 0.37
CA GLY A 20 11.15 11.53 0.15
C GLY A 20 10.04 10.51 0.45
N GLY A 21 10.26 9.24 0.12
CA GLY A 21 9.36 8.13 0.47
C GLY A 21 9.34 7.90 1.98
N LEU A 22 10.52 7.86 2.61
CA LEU A 22 10.64 7.71 4.07
C LEU A 22 9.92 8.85 4.82
N ARG A 23 10.07 10.10 4.39
CA ARG A 23 9.35 11.25 4.96
C ARG A 23 7.84 11.08 4.87
N THR A 24 7.35 10.59 3.72
CA THR A 24 5.93 10.33 3.51
C THR A 24 5.42 9.24 4.44
N ALA A 25 6.17 8.14 4.58
CA ALA A 25 5.86 7.07 5.53
C ALA A 25 5.82 7.60 6.97
N LEU A 26 6.81 8.40 7.36
CA LEU A 26 6.90 9.01 8.70
C LEU A 26 5.70 9.91 9.00
N PHE A 27 5.27 10.77 8.06
CA PHE A 27 4.12 11.65 8.28
C PHE A 27 2.82 10.86 8.47
N ASN A 28 2.59 9.82 7.65
CA ASN A 28 1.43 8.96 7.81
C ASN A 28 1.49 8.22 9.17
N TYR A 29 2.65 7.68 9.52
CA TYR A 29 2.86 6.97 10.78
C TYR A 29 2.57 7.87 11.99
N LEU A 30 3.18 9.06 12.05
CA LEU A 30 2.99 10.01 13.15
C LEU A 30 1.54 10.50 13.22
N PHE A 31 0.90 10.78 12.09
CA PHE A 31 -0.50 11.18 12.05
C PHE A 31 -1.42 10.07 12.58
N ALA A 32 -1.20 8.81 12.17
CA ALA A 32 -1.94 7.67 12.68
C ALA A 32 -1.77 7.53 14.20
N LYS A 33 -0.53 7.56 14.71
CA LYS A 33 -0.26 7.42 16.14
C LYS A 33 -0.84 8.57 16.97
N GLN A 34 -0.76 9.81 16.48
CA GLN A 34 -1.38 10.97 17.13
C GLN A 34 -2.90 10.83 17.24
N ALA A 35 -3.54 10.26 16.21
CA ALA A 35 -4.99 10.05 16.15
C ALA A 35 -5.45 8.75 16.82
N GLY A 36 -4.54 7.91 17.35
CA GLY A 36 -4.88 6.56 17.83
C GLY A 36 -5.40 5.64 16.73
N GLY A 37 -5.03 5.90 15.47
CA GLY A 37 -5.45 5.18 14.28
C GLY A 37 -4.46 4.12 13.80
N SER A 38 -4.64 3.63 12.57
CA SER A 38 -3.83 2.58 11.94
C SER A 38 -2.98 3.09 10.79
N PHE A 39 -1.71 2.70 10.78
CA PHE A 39 -0.77 2.88 9.68
C PHE A 39 -0.60 1.58 8.89
N ILE A 40 -0.90 1.63 7.59
CA ILE A 40 -0.93 0.46 6.71
C ILE A 40 0.23 0.54 5.70
N LEU A 41 0.94 -0.57 5.49
CA LEU A 41 1.91 -0.72 4.40
C LEU A 41 1.30 -1.59 3.30
N ARG A 42 1.16 -1.05 2.09
CA ARG A 42 0.64 -1.78 0.93
C ARG A 42 1.60 -1.70 -0.24
N VAL A 43 1.98 -2.84 -0.80
CA VAL A 43 2.95 -2.92 -1.90
C VAL A 43 2.21 -2.77 -3.24
N GLU A 44 2.59 -1.76 -4.02
CA GLU A 44 2.00 -1.46 -5.33
C GLU A 44 2.87 -2.09 -6.45
N ASP A 45 2.77 -3.41 -6.62
CA ASP A 45 3.62 -4.24 -7.49
C ASP A 45 2.96 -4.65 -8.82
N THR A 46 2.02 -3.84 -9.33
CA THR A 46 1.32 -4.12 -10.59
C THR A 46 2.21 -3.99 -11.83
N ASP A 47 3.25 -3.16 -11.78
CA ASP A 47 4.22 -3.05 -12.86
C ASP A 47 5.32 -4.10 -12.73
N LYS A 48 5.06 -5.30 -13.28
CA LYS A 48 6.00 -6.42 -13.25
C LYS A 48 7.34 -6.13 -13.92
N LYS A 49 7.40 -5.21 -14.91
CA LYS A 49 8.64 -4.91 -15.65
C LYS A 49 9.60 -4.06 -14.84
N ARG A 50 9.07 -3.21 -13.95
CA ARG A 50 9.87 -2.34 -13.07
C ARG A 50 10.14 -2.94 -11.70
N LYS A 51 9.57 -4.11 -11.39
CA LYS A 51 9.80 -4.79 -10.11
C LYS A 51 11.27 -5.18 -9.99
N VAL A 52 11.90 -4.76 -8.90
CA VAL A 52 13.26 -5.11 -8.53
C VAL A 52 13.19 -6.16 -7.42
N GLU A 53 13.85 -7.29 -7.62
CA GLU A 53 13.95 -8.35 -6.61
C GLU A 53 14.58 -7.81 -5.32
N GLY A 54 14.03 -8.17 -4.15
CA GLY A 54 14.50 -7.68 -2.86
C GLY A 54 14.06 -6.25 -2.50
N ALA A 55 13.44 -5.50 -3.41
CA ALA A 55 13.05 -4.11 -3.12
C ALA A 55 11.90 -4.02 -2.10
N GLU A 56 10.98 -4.97 -2.10
CA GLU A 56 9.91 -5.05 -1.09
C GLU A 56 10.50 -5.26 0.31
N GLU A 57 11.38 -6.25 0.44
CA GLU A 57 12.09 -6.59 1.67
C GLU A 57 12.98 -5.43 2.15
N TYR A 58 13.63 -4.74 1.22
CA TYR A 58 14.41 -3.53 1.52
C TYR A 58 13.53 -2.42 2.10
N VAL A 59 12.36 -2.15 1.51
CA VAL A 59 11.44 -1.13 2.03
C VAL A 59 10.96 -1.49 3.44
N ILE A 60 10.56 -2.74 3.66
CA ILE A 60 10.11 -3.23 4.98
C ILE A 60 11.22 -3.09 6.02
N SER A 61 12.43 -3.55 5.70
CA SER A 61 13.57 -3.47 6.61
C SER A 61 14.03 -2.04 6.89
N ALA A 62 14.00 -1.15 5.89
CA ALA A 62 14.32 0.27 6.07
C ALA A 62 13.32 0.96 7.00
N LEU A 63 12.02 0.73 6.83
CA LEU A 63 10.99 1.28 7.73
C LEU A 63 11.18 0.76 9.17
N LYS A 64 11.42 -0.54 9.33
CA LYS A 64 11.69 -1.16 10.63
C LYS A 64 12.95 -0.56 11.28
N TRP A 65 14.02 -0.35 10.52
CA TRP A 65 15.24 0.29 11.00
C TRP A 65 14.99 1.73 11.49
N CYS A 66 14.09 2.47 10.84
CA CYS A 66 13.66 3.79 11.28
C CYS A 66 12.65 3.78 12.45
N GLY A 67 12.29 2.62 13.01
CA GLY A 67 11.29 2.50 14.07
C GLY A 67 9.84 2.73 13.60
N ILE A 68 9.58 2.59 12.31
CA ILE A 68 8.25 2.72 11.71
C ILE A 68 7.69 1.31 11.48
N SER A 69 6.69 0.94 12.28
CA SER A 69 6.00 -0.35 12.16
C SER A 69 4.57 -0.13 11.66
N ALA A 70 4.17 -0.91 10.64
CA ALA A 70 2.80 -0.92 10.14
C ALA A 70 1.91 -1.80 11.01
N ASP A 71 0.70 -1.34 11.30
CA ASP A 71 -0.31 -2.11 12.02
C ASP A 71 -0.97 -3.15 11.09
N GLU A 72 -0.95 -2.91 9.78
CA GLU A 72 -1.37 -3.86 8.75
C GLU A 72 -0.38 -3.85 7.58
N SER A 73 0.05 -5.03 7.13
CA SER A 73 1.01 -5.14 6.04
C SER A 73 1.07 -6.55 5.45
N VAL A 74 1.94 -6.74 4.46
CA VAL A 74 2.27 -8.06 3.92
C VAL A 74 2.86 -8.99 4.98
N VAL A 75 3.55 -8.45 5.99
CA VAL A 75 4.21 -9.22 7.06
C VAL A 75 3.25 -9.49 8.22
N GLU A 76 2.59 -8.45 8.72
CA GLU A 76 1.70 -8.53 9.88
C GLU A 76 0.30 -9.07 9.53
N GLY A 77 -0.05 -9.09 8.25
CA GLY A 77 -1.42 -9.35 7.81
C GLY A 77 -2.36 -8.21 8.21
N GLY A 78 -3.63 -8.52 8.39
CA GLY A 78 -4.66 -7.56 8.78
C GLY A 78 -6.03 -7.87 8.19
N GLY A 79 -7.03 -7.12 8.61
CA GLY A 79 -8.44 -7.42 8.31
C GLY A 79 -8.89 -7.16 6.87
N VAL A 80 -8.09 -6.46 6.06
CA VAL A 80 -8.46 -6.07 4.68
C VAL A 80 -7.41 -6.43 3.64
N GLY A 81 -6.56 -7.40 3.96
CA GLY A 81 -5.58 -7.98 3.04
C GLY A 81 -6.21 -8.63 1.80
N PRO A 82 -5.42 -9.17 0.87
CA PRO A 82 -3.94 -9.16 0.86
C PRO A 82 -3.35 -7.75 0.66
N TYR A 83 -2.10 -7.54 1.09
CA TYR A 83 -1.45 -6.21 1.05
C TYR A 83 -0.45 -6.03 -0.11
N ARG A 84 -0.31 -7.03 -1.00
CA ARG A 84 0.28 -6.83 -2.32
C ARG A 84 -0.80 -6.58 -3.34
N GLN A 85 -0.60 -5.61 -4.23
CA GLN A 85 -1.58 -5.25 -5.24
C GLN A 85 -1.79 -6.38 -6.26
N SER A 86 -0.72 -7.09 -6.63
CA SER A 86 -0.75 -8.21 -7.58
C SER A 86 -1.59 -9.41 -7.11
N GLU A 87 -1.83 -9.54 -5.80
CA GLU A 87 -2.65 -10.60 -5.19
C GLU A 87 -4.16 -10.27 -5.19
N ARG A 88 -4.57 -9.12 -5.76
CA ARG A 88 -5.93 -8.58 -5.67
C ARG A 88 -6.66 -8.46 -7.01
N SER A 89 -6.20 -9.14 -8.07
CA SER A 89 -6.75 -9.01 -9.43
C SER A 89 -8.27 -9.18 -9.51
N VAL A 90 -8.83 -10.19 -8.82
CA VAL A 90 -10.28 -10.46 -8.79
C VAL A 90 -11.08 -9.25 -8.28
N LEU A 91 -10.56 -8.54 -7.29
CA LEU A 91 -11.20 -7.33 -6.76
C LEU A 91 -11.28 -6.23 -7.83
N TYR A 92 -10.20 -6.03 -8.57
CA TYR A 92 -10.13 -5.00 -9.61
C TYR A 92 -11.03 -5.33 -10.79
N GLU A 93 -11.04 -6.59 -11.24
CA GLU A 93 -11.92 -7.07 -12.31
C GLU A 93 -13.39 -6.82 -11.99
N ASN A 94 -13.81 -7.14 -10.75
CA ASN A 94 -15.17 -6.88 -10.29
C ASN A 94 -15.53 -5.38 -10.31
N HIS A 95 -14.61 -4.51 -9.88
CA HIS A 95 -14.86 -3.07 -9.90
C HIS A 95 -14.83 -2.47 -11.31
N VAL A 96 -13.95 -2.95 -12.18
CA VAL A 96 -13.93 -2.55 -13.60
C VAL A 96 -15.26 -2.94 -14.27
N LYS A 97 -15.77 -4.15 -14.00
CA LYS A 97 -17.09 -4.57 -14.50
C LYS A 97 -18.21 -3.63 -14.04
N ILE A 98 -18.24 -3.24 -12.77
CA ILE A 98 -19.23 -2.27 -12.25
C ILE A 98 -19.14 -0.93 -13.00
N LEU A 99 -17.93 -0.44 -13.31
CA LEU A 99 -17.75 0.81 -14.03
C LEU A 99 -18.23 0.70 -15.49
N ILE A 100 -17.98 -0.43 -16.15
CA ILE A 100 -18.46 -0.71 -17.51
C ILE A 100 -20.00 -0.83 -17.53
N ASP A 101 -20.58 -1.60 -16.60
CA ASP A 101 -22.02 -1.80 -16.49
C ASP A 101 -22.79 -0.49 -16.24
N LYS A 102 -22.14 0.49 -15.57
CA LYS A 102 -22.68 1.83 -15.33
C LYS A 102 -22.42 2.83 -16.46
N GLY A 103 -21.72 2.44 -17.53
CA GLY A 103 -21.32 3.35 -18.61
C GLY A 103 -20.29 4.41 -18.19
N LEU A 104 -19.56 4.19 -17.08
CA LEU A 104 -18.51 5.09 -16.56
C LEU A 104 -17.12 4.73 -17.09
N ALA A 105 -16.98 3.59 -17.76
CA ALA A 105 -15.78 3.13 -18.45
C ALA A 105 -16.17 2.40 -19.74
N TYR A 106 -15.23 2.32 -20.69
CA TYR A 106 -15.42 1.65 -21.96
C TYR A 106 -14.14 0.92 -22.38
N TYR A 107 -14.25 -0.06 -23.28
CA TYR A 107 -13.11 -0.73 -23.87
C TYR A 107 -12.50 0.14 -24.98
N ALA A 108 -11.19 0.37 -24.93
CA ALA A 108 -10.41 0.99 -26.00
C ALA A 108 -9.56 -0.08 -26.69
N PHE A 109 -9.54 -0.09 -28.01
CA PHE A 109 -8.90 -1.11 -28.85
C PHE A 109 -7.88 -0.48 -29.79
#